data_AF-A0A1I2EI14-F1
#
_entry.id   AF-A0A1I2EI14-F1
#
_cell.length_a   1.000
_cell.length_b   1.000
_cell.length_c   1.000
_cell.angle_alpha   90.00
_cell.angle_beta   90.00
_cell.angle_gamma   90.00
#
_symmetry.space_group_name_H-M   'P 1'
#
loop_
_entity.id
_entity.type
_entity.pdbx_description
1 polymer ?
#
loop_
_entity_poly.entity_id
_entity_poly.type
_entity_poly.pdbx_seq_one_letter_code
_entity_poly.pdbx_strand_id
1 'polypeptide(L)'
;MLIRSQGKFRVLSDQKDGFGNQTTTLAQAETEGAVSADITLTSPGDGVLLMTDGISDDLIPEQLEPFFHAIYRRQKHSSKRRMKRWLEAELKQWSTPRHGDDKTIASIFRMD
;
A
#
# COMPACT_ATOMS: atom_id res chain seq x y z
N MET A 1 -4.81 -2.48 -0.29
CA MET A 1 -4.78 -1.24 -1.09
C MET A 1 -5.32 -0.09 -0.25
N LEU A 2 -4.54 0.99 -0.14
CA LEU A 2 -4.90 2.20 0.59
C LEU A 2 -5.05 3.36 -0.39
N ILE A 3 -6.07 4.20 -0.19
CA ILE A 3 -6.40 5.31 -1.08
C ILE A 3 -6.69 6.56 -0.28
N ARG A 4 -6.18 7.69 -0.75
CA ARG A 4 -6.61 9.02 -0.34
C ARG A 4 -7.06 9.80 -1.56
N SER A 5 -8.29 10.29 -1.55
CA SER A 5 -8.84 11.12 -2.62
C SER A 5 -9.81 12.14 -2.03
N GLN A 6 -9.71 13.40 -2.44
CA GLN A 6 -10.58 14.49 -1.99
C GLN A 6 -10.62 14.60 -0.45
N GLY A 7 -9.46 14.39 0.19
CA GLY A 7 -9.32 14.44 1.65
C GLY A 7 -9.92 13.24 2.42
N LYS A 8 -10.46 12.23 1.73
CA LYS A 8 -10.97 11.00 2.36
C LYS A 8 -9.98 9.85 2.21
N PHE A 9 -9.65 9.22 3.33
CA PHE A 9 -8.88 7.97 3.35
C PHE A 9 -9.81 6.75 3.28
N ARG A 10 -9.43 5.74 2.50
CA ARG A 10 -10.18 4.50 2.31
C ARG A 10 -9.22 3.31 2.20
N VAL A 11 -9.64 2.19 2.77
CA VAL A 11 -9.03 0.88 2.55
C VAL A 11 -9.94 0.13 1.59
N LEU A 12 -9.40 -0.31 0.46
CA LEU A 12 -10.17 -1.05 -0.56
C LEU A 12 -9.91 -2.55 -0.54
N SER A 13 -8.98 -3.01 0.28
CA SER A 13 -8.85 -4.43 0.56
C SER A 13 -9.82 -4.79 1.67
N ASP A 14 -10.57 -5.87 1.49
CA ASP A 14 -11.36 -6.44 2.59
C ASP A 14 -10.42 -6.77 3.77
N GLN A 15 -10.90 -6.52 4.99
CA GLN A 15 -10.21 -7.03 6.17
C GLN A 15 -10.33 -8.55 6.15
N LYS A 16 -9.21 -9.24 5.90
CA LYS A 16 -9.17 -10.69 6.05
C LYS A 16 -9.24 -11.01 7.53
N ASP A 17 -10.31 -11.68 7.97
CA ASP A 17 -10.32 -12.38 9.25
C ASP A 17 -9.42 -13.63 9.14
N GLY A 18 -8.12 -13.43 9.37
CA GLY A 18 -7.11 -14.50 9.47
C GLY A 18 -6.16 -14.61 8.27
N PHE A 19 -5.06 -15.37 8.48
CA PHE A 19 -4.05 -15.76 7.49
C PHE A 19 -4.68 -16.62 6.37
N GLY A 20 -5.48 -15.98 5.50
CA GLY A 20 -6.12 -16.61 4.37
C GLY A 20 -5.24 -16.50 3.14
N ASN A 21 -4.59 -17.62 2.78
CA ASN A 21 -4.03 -17.84 1.45
C ASN A 21 -5.10 -17.47 0.40
N GLN A 22 -4.88 -16.38 -0.33
CA GLN A 22 -5.77 -15.99 -1.43
C GLN A 22 -5.70 -17.07 -2.50
N THR A 23 -6.84 -17.72 -2.74
CA THR A 23 -6.96 -18.80 -3.71
C THR A 23 -7.17 -18.28 -5.14
N THR A 24 -7.39 -16.96 -5.30
CA THR A 24 -7.55 -16.29 -6.58
C THR A 24 -6.20 -15.81 -7.10
N THR A 25 -5.74 -16.43 -8.18
CA THR A 25 -4.53 -16.00 -8.89
C THR A 25 -4.89 -15.03 -10.01
N LEU A 26 -3.90 -14.29 -10.56
CA LEU A 26 -4.13 -13.34 -11.68
C LEU A 26 -4.80 -14.00 -12.90
N ALA A 27 -4.61 -15.32 -13.08
CA ALA A 27 -5.24 -16.12 -14.12
C ALA A 27 -6.75 -16.38 -13.92
N GLN A 28 -7.27 -16.16 -12.70
CA GLN A 28 -8.67 -16.35 -12.30
C GLN A 28 -9.36 -15.04 -11.89
N ALA A 29 -8.63 -13.91 -11.96
CA ALA A 29 -9.12 -12.60 -11.54
C ALA A 29 -10.33 -12.09 -12.36
N GLU A 30 -10.57 -12.64 -13.55
CA GLU A 30 -11.74 -12.30 -14.36
C GLU A 30 -13.04 -12.92 -13.85
N THR A 31 -12.98 -13.93 -12.97
CA THR A 31 -14.17 -14.73 -12.61
C THR A 31 -14.71 -14.40 -11.23
N GLU A 32 -13.90 -14.20 -10.19
CA GLU A 32 -14.38 -13.86 -8.83
C GLU A 32 -13.33 -13.08 -8.01
N GLY A 33 -13.73 -12.00 -7.34
CA GLY A 33 -12.93 -11.35 -6.27
C GLY A 33 -12.06 -10.14 -6.66
N ALA A 34 -12.11 -9.66 -7.91
CA ALA A 34 -11.42 -8.42 -8.29
C ALA A 34 -12.16 -7.18 -7.76
N VAL A 35 -11.50 -6.40 -6.90
CA VAL A 35 -12.01 -5.09 -6.45
C VAL A 35 -11.46 -4.00 -7.36
N SER A 36 -12.36 -3.29 -8.04
CA SER A 36 -12.03 -2.09 -8.81
C SER A 36 -12.60 -0.84 -8.13
N ALA A 37 -11.92 0.29 -8.29
CA ALA A 37 -12.42 1.57 -7.84
C ALA A 37 -11.92 2.68 -8.75
N ASP A 38 -12.86 3.50 -9.20
CA ASP A 38 -12.54 4.74 -9.90
C ASP A 38 -12.22 5.83 -8.88
N ILE A 39 -11.05 6.43 -9.06
CA ILE A 39 -10.54 7.46 -8.16
C ILE A 39 -10.03 8.65 -8.95
N THR A 40 -10.26 9.85 -8.40
CA THR A 40 -9.73 11.08 -8.96
C THR A 40 -8.76 11.69 -7.97
N LEU A 41 -7.50 11.87 -8.37
CA LEU A 41 -6.49 12.53 -7.56
C LEU A 41 -6.53 14.04 -7.87
N THR A 42 -7.31 14.79 -7.10
CA THR A 42 -7.60 16.21 -7.37
C THR A 42 -6.70 17.17 -6.61
N SER A 43 -6.17 16.74 -5.47
CA SER A 43 -5.46 17.62 -4.54
C SER A 43 -4.10 17.06 -4.13
N PRO A 44 -3.13 17.92 -3.75
CA PRO A 44 -1.89 17.47 -3.13
C PRO A 44 -2.15 16.57 -1.92
N GLY A 45 -1.50 15.41 -1.88
CA GLY A 45 -1.72 14.41 -0.83
C GLY A 45 -2.73 13.34 -1.19
N ASP A 46 -3.50 13.52 -2.27
CA ASP A 46 -4.24 12.40 -2.85
C ASP A 46 -3.26 11.37 -3.43
N GLY A 47 -3.59 10.09 -3.31
CA GLY A 47 -2.77 9.02 -3.85
C GLY A 47 -3.30 7.63 -3.57
N VAL A 48 -2.59 6.66 -4.16
CA VAL A 48 -2.82 5.24 -4.00
C VAL A 48 -1.55 4.59 -3.51
N LEU A 49 -1.70 3.70 -2.55
CA LEU A 49 -0.64 2.83 -2.06
C LEU A 49 -1.07 1.38 -2.20
N LEU A 50 -0.31 0.65 -3.00
CA LEU A 50 -0.42 -0.79 -3.22
C LEU A 50 0.70 -1.49 -2.45
N MET A 51 0.37 -2.61 -1.82
CA MET A 51 1.31 -3.42 -1.09
C MET A 51 0.87 -4.89 -1.15
N THR A 52 1.83 -5.80 -1.05
CA THR A 52 1.56 -7.23 -0.90
C THR A 52 1.09 -7.56 0.52
N ASP A 53 0.49 -8.73 0.69
CA ASP A 53 0.10 -9.31 1.98
C ASP A 53 1.28 -9.46 2.94
N GLY A 54 2.47 -9.83 2.43
CA GLY A 54 3.72 -9.80 3.20
C GLY A 54 4.09 -8.43 3.82
N ILE A 55 3.39 -7.35 3.47
CA ILE A 55 3.45 -6.04 4.15
C ILE A 55 2.13 -5.75 4.89
N SER A 56 0.98 -5.94 4.25
CA SER A 56 -0.30 -5.53 4.85
C SER A 56 -0.68 -6.35 6.07
N ASP A 57 -0.25 -7.60 6.17
CA ASP A 57 -0.58 -8.49 7.30
C ASP A 57 0.11 -8.05 8.60
N ASP A 58 1.19 -7.26 8.49
CA ASP A 58 1.89 -6.68 9.64
C ASP A 58 1.31 -5.33 10.08
N LEU A 59 0.43 -4.71 9.27
CA LEU A 59 -0.13 -3.40 9.55
C LEU A 59 -1.45 -3.52 10.31
N ILE A 60 -1.50 -2.93 11.52
CA ILE A 60 -2.74 -2.81 12.26
C ILE A 60 -3.66 -1.71 11.66
N PRO A 61 -5.00 -1.87 11.71
CA PRO A 61 -5.94 -0.94 11.07
C PRO A 61 -5.74 0.53 11.42
N GLU A 62 -5.41 0.82 12.67
CA GLU A 62 -5.21 2.17 13.20
C GLU A 62 -3.96 2.85 12.63
N GLN A 63 -3.01 2.08 12.10
CA GLN A 63 -1.75 2.57 11.54
C GLN A 63 -1.78 2.70 10.01
N LEU A 64 -2.86 2.30 9.33
CA LEU A 64 -2.95 2.34 7.87
C LEU A 64 -2.88 3.77 7.31
N GLU A 65 -3.66 4.71 7.88
CA GLU A 65 -3.61 6.12 7.46
C GLU A 65 -2.29 6.80 7.85
N PRO A 66 -1.76 6.63 9.09
CA PRO A 66 -0.42 7.10 9.45
C PRO A 66 0.69 6.56 8.53
N PHE A 67 0.64 5.28 8.16
CA PHE A 67 1.60 4.65 7.25
C PHE A 67 1.56 5.27 5.85
N PHE A 68 0.35 5.44 5.29
CA PHE A 68 0.17 6.15 4.02
C PHE A 68 0.76 7.56 4.07
N HIS A 69 0.46 8.30 5.14
CA HIS A 69 0.93 9.68 5.31
C HIS A 69 2.46 9.76 5.49
N ALA A 70 3.08 8.81 6.18
CA ALA A 70 4.54 8.73 6.33
C ALA A 70 5.23 8.58 4.97
N ILE A 71 4.72 7.68 4.12
CA ILE A 71 5.24 7.46 2.76
C ILE A 71 5.05 8.72 1.90
N TYR A 72 3.86 9.34 1.92
CA TYR A 72 3.60 10.59 1.20
C TYR A 72 4.55 11.71 1.62
N ARG A 73 4.70 11.95 2.92
CA ARG A 73 5.63 12.98 3.46
C ARG A 73 7.06 12.70 3.04
N ARG A 74 7.51 11.45 3.11
CA ARG A 74 8.86 11.08 2.72
C ARG A 74 9.10 11.34 1.23
N GLN A 75 8.13 10.98 0.38
CA GLN A 75 8.20 11.22 -1.06
C GLN A 75 8.21 12.71 -1.40
N LYS A 76 7.46 13.54 -0.66
CA LYS A 76 7.46 15.01 -0.83
C LYS A 76 8.83 15.64 -0.62
N HIS A 77 9.64 15.08 0.27
CA HIS A 77 10.97 15.58 0.60
C HIS A 77 12.12 14.80 -0.08
N SER A 78 11.80 13.85 -0.97
CA SER A 78 12.78 12.94 -1.57
C SER A 78 12.70 12.96 -3.10
N SER A 79 13.85 12.91 -3.76
CA SER A 79 13.86 12.58 -5.19
C SER A 79 13.45 11.12 -5.39
N LYS A 80 12.93 10.76 -6.58
CA LYS A 80 12.54 9.37 -6.92
C LYS A 80 13.62 8.35 -6.55
N ARG A 81 14.88 8.65 -6.84
CA ARG A 81 16.04 7.79 -6.49
C ARG A 81 16.22 7.63 -4.98
N ARG A 82 16.06 8.70 -4.20
CA ARG A 82 16.17 8.65 -2.74
C ARG A 82 15.00 7.90 -2.13
N MET A 83 13.79 8.11 -2.64
CA MET A 83 12.60 7.37 -2.20
C MET A 83 12.75 5.87 -2.48
N LYS A 84 13.19 5.49 -3.68
CA LYS A 84 13.45 4.09 -4.03
C LYS A 84 14.45 3.43 -3.07
N ARG A 85 15.60 4.06 -2.84
CA ARG A 85 16.62 3.53 -1.92
C ARG A 85 16.12 3.43 -0.48
N TRP A 86 15.31 4.40 -0.05
CA TRP A 86 14.72 4.38 1.28
C TRP A 86 13.72 3.22 1.41
N LEU A 87 12.77 3.07 0.48
CA LEU A 87 11.85 1.92 0.47
C LEU A 87 12.60 0.59 0.43
N GLU A 88 13.63 0.46 -0.42
CA GLU A 88 14.45 -0.76 -0.46
C GLU A 88 15.13 -1.06 0.88
N ALA A 89 15.58 -0.04 1.60
CA ALA A 89 16.17 -0.22 2.92
C ALA A 89 15.13 -0.64 3.96
N GLU A 90 13.97 0.04 4.02
CA GLU A 90 12.87 -0.30 4.93
C GLU A 90 12.37 -1.73 4.70
N LEU A 91 12.16 -2.13 3.45
CA LEU A 91 11.67 -3.48 3.11
C LEU A 91 12.70 -4.58 3.43
N LYS A 92 14.00 -4.28 3.33
CA LYS A 92 15.07 -5.22 3.71
C LYS A 92 15.28 -5.31 5.22
N GLN A 93 15.04 -4.22 5.94
CA GLN A 93 15.18 -4.12 7.39
C GLN A 93 13.82 -4.22 8.10
N TRP A 94 12.87 -4.90 7.47
CA TRP A 94 11.50 -5.00 7.96
C TRP A 94 11.51 -5.55 9.38
N SER A 95 10.83 -4.86 10.29
CA SER A 95 11.00 -5.03 11.74
C SER A 95 10.46 -6.36 12.27
N THR A 96 9.68 -7.09 11.48
CA THR A 96 9.09 -8.37 11.84
C THR A 96 10.09 -9.51 11.59
N PRO A 97 10.59 -10.21 12.63
CA PRO A 97 11.57 -11.27 12.46
C PRO A 97 10.97 -12.50 11.78
N ARG A 98 11.73 -13.11 10.86
CA ARG A 98 11.41 -14.37 10.14
C ARG A 98 10.30 -14.30 9.08
N HIS A 99 10.01 -13.10 8.56
CA HIS A 99 9.08 -12.96 7.43
C HIS A 99 9.73 -13.36 6.11
N GLY A 100 9.45 -14.59 5.65
CA GLY A 100 10.00 -15.20 4.43
C GLY A 100 9.29 -14.83 3.13
N ASP A 101 8.23 -14.02 3.19
CA ASP A 101 7.42 -13.66 2.03
C ASP A 101 7.93 -12.40 1.30
N ASP A 102 7.65 -12.32 0.00
CA ASP A 102 8.08 -11.25 -0.90
C ASP A 102 7.32 -9.93 -0.59
N LYS A 103 8.08 -8.89 -0.25
CA LYS A 103 7.53 -7.58 0.13
C LYS A 103 7.61 -6.63 -1.04
N THR A 104 6.46 -6.24 -1.58
CA THR A 104 6.38 -5.26 -2.66
C THR A 104 5.47 -4.11 -2.25
N ILE A 105 5.94 -2.89 -2.50
CA ILE A 105 5.16 -1.67 -2.29
C ILE A 105 5.25 -0.77 -3.53
N ALA A 106 4.12 -0.24 -3.96
CA ALA A 106 4.02 0.69 -5.09
C ALA A 106 3.10 1.85 -4.71
N SER A 107 3.48 3.06 -5.10
CA SER A 107 2.73 4.26 -4.72
C SER A 107 2.63 5.26 -5.86
N ILE A 108 1.48 5.92 -5.94
CA ILE A 108 1.20 7.01 -6.86
C ILE A 108 0.61 8.14 -6.02
N PHE A 109 1.27 9.29 -6.00
CA PHE A 109 0.79 10.45 -5.26
C PHE A 109 0.73 11.66 -6.17
N ARG A 110 -0.30 12.47 -5.96
CA ARG A 110 -0.35 13.83 -6.46
C ARG A 110 0.44 14.74 -5.52
N MET A 111 1.51 15.32 -6.05
CA MET A 111 2.45 16.13 -5.26
C MET A 111 2.08 17.61 -5.24
N ASP A 112 1.46 18.10 -6.33
CA ASP A 112 1.11 19.51 -6.59
C ASP A 112 -0.31 19.66 -7.20
#